data_AF-A0A448MP90-F1
#
_entry.id   AF-A0A448MP90-F1
#
_cell.length_a   1.000
_cell.length_b   1.000
_cell.length_c   1.000
_cell.angle_alpha   90.00
_cell.angle_beta   90.00
_cell.angle_gamma   90.00
#
_symmetry.space_group_name_H-M   'P 1'
#
loop_
_entity.id
_entity.type
_entity.pdbx_description
1 polymer ?
#
loop_
_entity_poly.entity_id
_entity_poly.type
_entity_poly.pdbx_seq_one_letter_code
_entity_poly.pdbx_strand_id
1 'polypeptide(L)' 'MNRHIAVKFAEKQITTLEELAEQGVDDLADIEELTDEQAAELIMAARNICWFSEE' A
#
# COMPACT_ATOMS: atom_id res chain seq x y z
N MET A 1 11.26 -0.69 -0.90
CA MET A 1 10.25 -0.19 -1.87
C MET A 1 10.97 0.30 -3.12
N ASN A 2 10.58 -0.16 -4.31
CA ASN A 2 11.13 0.34 -5.58
C ASN A 2 10.58 1.75 -5.84
N ARG A 3 11.41 2.71 -6.25
CA ARG A 3 11.01 4.14 -6.39
C ARG A 3 9.84 4.31 -7.37
N HIS A 4 9.70 3.39 -8.33
CA HIS A 4 8.61 3.40 -9.30
C HIS A 4 7.23 3.17 -8.64
N ILE A 5 7.13 2.20 -7.73
CA ILE A 5 5.88 1.85 -7.04
C ILE A 5 5.41 3.03 -6.15
N ALA A 6 6.35 3.75 -5.52
CA ALA A 6 6.02 4.93 -4.73
C ALA A 6 5.40 6.06 -5.59
N VAL A 7 5.80 6.20 -6.85
CA VAL A 7 5.17 7.17 -7.77
C VAL A 7 3.76 6.72 -8.15
N LYS A 8 3.54 5.42 -8.38
CA LYS A 8 2.21 4.86 -8.64
C LYS A 8 1.23 5.04 -7.48
N PHE A 9 1.71 4.88 -6.24
CA PHE A 9 0.92 5.20 -5.06
C PHE A 9 0.58 6.70 -5.00
N ALA A 10 1.55 7.58 -5.26
CA ALA A 10 1.28 9.02 -5.29
C ALA A 10 0.28 9.43 -6.39
N GLU A 11 0.29 8.77 -7.56
CA GLU A 11 -0.72 8.96 -8.62
C GLU A 11 -2.13 8.61 -8.14
N LYS A 12 -2.26 7.59 -7.28
CA LYS A 12 -3.51 7.20 -6.60
C LYS A 12 -3.80 8.00 -5.32
N GLN A 13 -3.08 9.10 -5.09
CA GLN A 13 -3.19 9.95 -3.89
C GLN A 13 -2.83 9.23 -2.58
N ILE A 14 -2.09 8.13 -2.65
CA ILE A 14 -1.55 7.41 -1.50
C ILE A 14 -0.13 7.95 -1.26
N THR A 15 -0.01 8.90 -0.34
CA THR A 15 1.24 9.61 -0.03
C THR A 15 1.80 9.27 1.35
N THR A 16 0.99 8.67 2.21
CA THR A 16 1.32 8.27 3.58
C THR A 16 1.09 6.78 3.80
N LEU A 17 1.67 6.25 4.89
CA LEU A 17 1.49 4.85 5.27
C LEU A 17 0.05 4.57 5.73
N GLU A 18 -0.60 5.55 6.36
CA GLU A 18 -1.99 5.47 6.83
C GLU A 18 -2.95 5.38 5.65
N GLU A 19 -2.77 6.23 4.63
CA GLU A 19 -3.55 6.16 3.39
C GLU A 19 -3.40 4.80 2.70
N LEU A 20 -2.20 4.20 2.73
CA LEU A 20 -1.97 2.86 2.21
C LEU A 20 -2.66 1.77 3.06
N ALA A 21 -2.67 1.93 4.38
CA ALA A 21 -3.32 1.00 5.30
C ALA A 21 -4.86 0.96 5.11
N GLU A 22 -5.43 2.08 4.66
CA GLU A 22 -6.87 2.20 4.36
C GLU A 22 -7.27 1.57 3.01
N GLN A 23 -6.31 1.30 2.11
CA GLN A 23 -6.62 0.70 0.80
C GLN A 23 -6.98 -0.79 0.89
N GLY A 24 -7.73 -1.26 -0.11
CA GLY A 24 -7.90 -2.67 -0.44
C GLY A 24 -6.93 -3.16 -1.52
N VAL A 25 -6.80 -4.48 -1.65
CA VAL A 25 -5.99 -5.11 -2.71
C VAL A 25 -6.54 -4.75 -4.10
N ASP A 26 -7.86 -4.76 -4.25
CA ASP A 26 -8.55 -4.38 -5.49
C ASP A 26 -8.25 -2.93 -5.90
N ASP A 27 -8.07 -2.02 -4.93
CA ASP A 27 -7.74 -0.61 -5.21
C ASP A 27 -6.31 -0.45 -5.77
N LEU A 28 -5.44 -1.42 -5.52
CA LEU A 28 -4.07 -1.47 -6.02
C LEU A 28 -3.89 -2.36 -7.24
N ALA A 29 -4.92 -3.13 -7.64
CA ALA A 29 -4.88 -4.06 -8.77
C ALA A 29 -4.62 -3.37 -10.13
N ASP A 30 -4.84 -2.05 -10.23
CA ASP A 30 -4.52 -1.26 -11.43
C ASP A 30 -2.99 -1.06 -11.63
N ILE A 31 -2.17 -1.38 -10.63
CA ILE A 31 -0.72 -1.23 -10.71
C ILE A 31 -0.16 -2.55 -11.27
N GLU A 32 0.11 -2.60 -12.57
CA GLU A 32 0.62 -3.81 -13.26
C GLU A 32 1.90 -4.38 -12.62
N GLU A 33 2.70 -3.53 -11.95
CA GLU A 33 3.92 -3.93 -11.26
C GLU A 33 3.69 -4.53 -9.86
N LEU A 34 2.44 -4.60 -9.38
CA LEU A 34 2.06 -5.23 -8.12
C LEU A 34 1.15 -6.42 -8.38
N THR A 35 1.52 -7.59 -7.89
CA THR A 35 0.58 -8.70 -7.81
C THR A 35 -0.38 -8.51 -6.63
N ASP A 36 -1.55 -9.15 -6.68
CA ASP A 36 -2.53 -9.13 -5.59
C ASP A 36 -1.91 -9.54 -4.24
N GLU A 37 -1.02 -10.53 -4.26
CA GLU A 37 -0.28 -10.99 -3.07
C GLU A 37 0.66 -9.89 -2.52
N GLN A 38 1.40 -9.22 -3.39
CA GLN A 38 2.30 -8.13 -2.98
C GLN A 38 1.52 -6.91 -2.45
N ALA A 39 0.40 -6.58 -3.10
CA ALA A 39 -0.49 -5.53 -2.63
C ALA A 39 -1.06 -5.88 -1.24
N ALA A 40 -1.51 -7.13 -1.04
CA ALA A 40 -2.00 -7.61 0.25
C ALA A 40 -0.93 -7.53 1.34
N GLU A 41 0.31 -7.98 1.05
CA GLU A 41 1.43 -7.88 1.99
C GLU A 41 1.75 -6.43 2.37
N LEU A 42 1.79 -5.52 1.40
CA LEU A 42 2.07 -4.10 1.65
C LEU A 42 0.98 -3.44 2.48
N ILE A 43 -0.30 -3.72 2.19
CA ILE A 43 -1.44 -3.21 2.97
C ILE A 43 -1.41 -3.76 4.39
N MET A 44 -1.19 -5.07 4.56
CA MET A 44 -1.08 -5.68 5.89
C MET A 44 0.09 -5.11 6.69
N ALA A 45 1.25 -4.91 6.05
CA ALA A 45 2.39 -4.27 6.69
C ALA A 45 2.09 -2.82 7.10
N ALA A 46 1.42 -2.05 6.23
CA ALA A 46 0.99 -0.70 6.53
C ALA A 46 0.00 -0.67 7.71
N ARG A 47 -1.01 -1.55 7.72
CA ARG A 47 -1.96 -1.69 8.84
C ARG A 47 -1.28 -2.09 10.14
N ASN A 48 -0.36 -3.05 10.10
CA ASN A 48 0.40 -3.44 11.29
C ASN A 48 1.17 -2.26 11.89
N ILE A 49 1.74 -1.39 11.06
CA ILE A 49 2.46 -0.22 11.53
C ILE A 49 1.49 0.89 11.99
N CYS A 50 0.45 1.21 11.22
CA CYS A 50 -0.44 2.32 11.53
C CYS A 50 -1.42 2.02 12.67
N TRP A 51 -1.90 0.77 12.77
CA TRP A 51 -2.97 0.40 13.70
C TRP A 51 -2.48 -0.47 14.86
N PHE A 52 -1.36 -1.18 14.68
CA PHE A 52 -0.85 -2.14 15.67
C PHE A 52 0.56 -1.81 16.17
N SER A 53 1.19 -0.70 15.77
CA SER A 53 2.51 -0.29 16.28
C SER A 53 2.47 0.44 17.63
N GLU A 54 1.29 0.62 18.23
CA GLU A 54 1.12 1.21 19.57
C GLU A 54 1.11 0.15 20.70
N GLU A 55 1.90 -0.93 20.57
CA GLU A 55 2.31 -1.80 21.68
C GLU A 55 3.85 -1.82 21.87
#